data_AF-A0A7Y5M7Q3-F1
#
_entry.id   AF-A0A7Y5M7Q3-F1
#
_cell.length_a   1.000
_cell.length_b   1.000
_cell.length_c   1.000
_cell.angle_alpha   90.00
_cell.angle_beta   90.00
_cell.angle_gamma   90.00
#
_symmetry.space_group_name_H-M   'P 1'
#
loop_
_entity.id
_entity.type
_entity.pdbx_description
1 polymer ?
#
loop_
_entity_poly.entity_id
_entity_poly.type
_entity_poly.pdbx_seq_one_letter_code
_entity_poly.pdbx_strand_id
1 'polypeptide(L)'
;MSRSVLYAHSPLLASKTPVWRSKFIVAMIALGFVGLGARAAYVQVVGNDFYQRQGEVRFARTLELPANRGKILDRNGLILASSVPAASIWAIPEDVEQDQPEVRAKLKVLARLMGMPLAELQAKLADEDKTFVWIKRQLDWDVGQKIAELGIKGIYQRKEYKRQYPEGEAAAHVVGFTNVEDKGQEGMELAFNDLLAGKPGSRRVIKDRLGRVVEGVGEVVPPVDGRDMQLSIDSKVQFFAYQKLRDQVQAHKAKGGSVVVLDAVTGEVLALANYPSYSPDKRQNLSGEQLRNRAITDTFEPGSTMKPFTIGLALESGRVRPNTVVDTAPGRITITGSTISDTHNHGALTVEGVIQKSSNVGTTKLAMQMPAREMWETFSAAGFGQKPQIGFPGAVSGRLRPYKTWRPIEQATMSYGYGLSASLFQMARSYTVFAHNGQIIPATMLKSTEPVVGVPVFSPQTADAVRKMLQMAAGPGGTGQKAQTVGYSVGGKSGTARKQVGKSYSSGKYRAWFTGMAPIDKPRIIVAVMVDEPSNGVYYGGAVAAPVFSEVVQQTLRMMGAQPDMAVKPQIVAEVVEESL
;
A
#
# COMPACT_ATOMS: atom_id res chain seq x y z
N MET A 1 -103.18 -17.34 37.15
CA MET A 1 -103.54 -16.59 38.38
C MET A 1 -102.41 -16.74 39.39
N SER A 2 -102.18 -15.71 40.23
CA SER A 2 -101.18 -15.62 41.33
C SER A 2 -99.71 -15.41 40.89
N ARG A 3 -99.24 -14.16 40.78
CA ARG A 3 -98.59 -13.26 41.78
C ARG A 3 -97.07 -13.50 41.94
N SER A 4 -96.27 -12.56 41.45
CA SER A 4 -94.91 -12.27 41.94
C SER A 4 -94.90 -10.87 42.57
N VAL A 5 -94.53 -10.80 43.84
CA VAL A 5 -94.33 -9.55 44.60
C VAL A 5 -92.92 -9.03 44.32
N LEU A 6 -92.80 -7.76 43.92
CA LEU A 6 -91.52 -7.04 43.93
C LEU A 6 -91.43 -6.26 45.23
N TYR A 7 -90.42 -6.61 46.03
CA TYR A 7 -90.06 -5.93 47.27
C TYR A 7 -89.29 -4.63 46.99
N ALA A 8 -89.64 -3.60 47.78
CA ALA A 8 -88.82 -2.45 48.16
C ALA A 8 -88.57 -1.32 47.15
N HIS A 9 -89.54 -0.39 47.06
CA HIS A 9 -89.23 1.04 47.05
C HIS A 9 -89.48 1.60 48.46
N SER A 10 -88.40 1.78 49.25
CA SER A 10 -88.46 2.49 50.53
C SER A 10 -88.39 4.01 50.27
N PRO A 11 -89.38 4.80 50.70
CA PRO A 11 -89.43 6.24 50.44
C PRO A 11 -88.42 7.08 51.25
N LEU A 12 -87.58 6.46 52.09
CA LEU A 12 -86.59 7.15 52.93
C LEU A 12 -85.16 7.20 52.33
N LEU A 13 -84.92 6.62 51.14
CA LEU A 13 -83.61 6.69 50.44
C LEU A 13 -83.60 7.62 49.22
N ALA A 14 -84.71 8.31 48.91
CA ALA A 14 -84.80 9.26 47.80
C ALA A 14 -84.27 10.64 48.21
N SER A 15 -82.95 10.74 48.38
CA SER A 15 -82.27 12.04 48.30
C SER A 15 -82.50 12.60 46.89
N LYS A 16 -83.45 13.55 46.76
CA LYS A 16 -83.60 14.33 45.52
C LYS A 16 -82.38 15.23 45.40
N THR A 17 -81.30 14.73 44.82
CA THR A 17 -80.19 15.59 44.40
C THR A 17 -80.76 16.67 43.47
N PRO A 18 -80.51 17.97 43.73
CA PRO A 18 -81.09 19.03 42.93
C PRO A 18 -80.74 18.86 41.46
N VAL A 19 -81.73 18.78 40.58
CA VAL A 19 -81.56 18.56 39.13
C VAL A 19 -80.66 19.64 38.48
N TRP A 20 -80.54 20.82 39.10
CA TRP A 20 -79.63 21.87 38.66
C TRP A 20 -78.15 21.47 38.78
N ARG A 21 -77.77 20.65 39.78
CA ARG A 21 -76.39 20.19 39.96
C ARG A 21 -75.98 19.23 38.85
N SER A 22 -76.85 18.29 38.47
CA SER A 22 -76.57 17.38 37.35
C SER A 22 -76.55 18.13 36.02
N LYS A 23 -77.47 19.07 35.78
CA LYS A 23 -77.47 19.92 34.58
C LYS A 23 -76.24 20.81 34.49
N PHE A 24 -75.78 21.37 35.61
CA PHE A 24 -74.56 22.19 35.67
C PHE A 24 -73.31 21.36 35.38
N ILE A 25 -73.21 20.16 35.96
CA ILE A 25 -72.10 19.23 35.66
C ILE A 25 -72.12 18.81 34.19
N VAL A 26 -73.29 18.47 33.64
CA VAL A 26 -73.43 18.12 32.22
C VAL A 26 -73.08 19.30 31.31
N ALA A 27 -73.50 20.52 31.66
CA ALA A 27 -73.15 21.73 30.91
C ALA A 27 -71.64 22.00 30.96
N MET A 28 -71.00 21.87 32.13
CA MET A 28 -69.55 21.99 32.29
C MET A 28 -68.79 20.93 31.47
N ILE A 29 -69.27 19.68 31.46
CA ILE A 29 -68.69 18.61 30.63
C ILE A 29 -68.86 18.94 29.15
N ALA A 30 -70.05 19.37 28.72
CA ALA A 30 -70.32 19.76 27.33
C ALA A 30 -69.43 20.93 26.89
N LEU A 31 -69.23 21.93 27.75
CA LEU A 31 -68.33 23.06 27.49
C LEU A 31 -66.87 22.60 27.39
N GLY A 32 -66.46 21.62 28.20
CA GLY A 32 -65.17 20.95 28.08
C GLY A 32 -64.99 20.24 26.73
N PHE A 33 -66.00 19.49 26.28
CA PHE A 33 -65.98 18.84 24.95
C PHE A 33 -65.96 19.84 23.80
N VAL A 34 -66.72 20.94 23.90
CA VAL A 34 -66.68 22.03 22.90
C VAL A 34 -65.29 22.68 22.87
N GLY A 35 -64.67 22.92 24.03
CA GLY A 35 -63.30 23.43 24.12
C GLY A 35 -62.27 22.49 23.48
N LEU A 36 -62.38 21.19 23.73
CA LEU A 36 -61.55 20.17 23.08
C LEU A 36 -61.77 20.11 21.56
N GLY A 37 -63.03 20.19 21.12
CA GLY A 37 -63.39 20.22 19.70
C GLY A 37 -62.83 21.44 18.99
N ALA A 38 -62.96 22.63 19.58
CA ALA A 38 -62.38 23.87 19.06
C ALA A 38 -60.85 23.80 19.01
N ARG A 39 -60.21 23.21 20.03
CA ARG A 39 -58.76 22.99 20.04
C ARG A 39 -58.32 22.02 18.95
N ALA A 40 -59.04 20.93 18.74
CA ALA A 40 -58.76 19.96 17.68
C ALA A 40 -58.89 20.60 16.30
N ALA A 41 -59.96 21.36 16.06
CA ALA A 41 -60.16 22.11 14.81
C ALA A 41 -59.03 23.14 14.58
N TYR A 42 -58.62 23.87 15.64
CA TYR A 42 -57.51 24.82 15.56
C TYR A 42 -56.19 24.11 15.17
N VAL A 43 -55.89 22.96 15.78
CA VAL A 43 -54.67 22.18 15.49
C VAL A 43 -54.71 21.62 14.07
N GLN A 44 -55.85 21.12 13.60
CA GLN A 44 -55.98 20.49 12.28
C GLN A 44 -56.09 21.48 11.11
N VAL A 45 -56.67 22.68 11.32
CA VAL A 45 -56.96 23.63 10.24
C VAL A 45 -56.03 24.84 10.24
N VAL A 46 -55.68 25.38 11.42
CA VAL A 46 -54.92 26.64 11.54
C VAL A 46 -53.45 26.40 11.92
N GLY A 47 -53.19 25.43 12.81
CA GLY A 47 -51.85 25.10 13.32
C GLY A 47 -51.15 23.94 12.59
N ASN A 48 -51.76 23.42 11.53
CA ASN A 48 -51.35 22.18 10.87
C ASN A 48 -49.87 22.20 10.45
N ASP A 49 -49.42 23.30 9.84
CA ASP A 49 -48.05 23.43 9.33
C ASP A 49 -46.99 23.33 10.43
N PHE A 50 -47.26 23.88 11.63
CA PHE A 50 -46.33 23.80 12.76
C PHE A 50 -46.21 22.36 13.29
N TYR A 51 -47.34 21.67 13.43
CA TYR A 51 -47.37 20.29 13.95
C TYR A 51 -46.88 19.27 12.92
N GLN A 52 -47.18 19.47 11.62
CA GLN A 52 -46.61 18.69 10.53
C GLN A 52 -45.09 18.87 10.49
N ARG A 53 -44.56 20.09 10.56
CA ARG A 53 -43.12 20.35 10.58
C ARG A 53 -42.43 19.75 11.80
N GLN A 54 -43.06 19.79 12.98
CA GLN A 54 -42.56 19.08 14.18
C GLN A 54 -42.56 17.55 13.99
N GLY A 55 -43.56 16.99 13.30
CA GLY A 55 -43.58 15.58 12.89
C GLY A 55 -42.47 15.25 11.89
N GLU A 56 -42.35 16.02 10.83
CA GLU A 56 -41.30 15.87 9.81
C GLU A 56 -39.90 15.97 10.40
N VAL A 57 -39.64 16.89 11.34
CA VAL A 57 -38.31 16.98 11.99
C VAL A 57 -38.00 15.73 12.82
N ARG A 58 -39.02 15.08 13.40
CA ARG A 58 -38.86 13.86 14.20
C ARG A 58 -38.71 12.60 13.34
N PHE A 59 -39.32 12.56 12.14
CA PHE A 59 -39.31 11.39 11.26
C PHE A 59 -38.41 11.52 10.03
N ALA A 60 -37.95 12.74 9.69
CA ALA A 60 -37.01 12.96 8.60
C ALA A 60 -35.63 12.44 8.96
N ARG A 61 -35.10 11.58 8.10
CA ARG A 61 -33.73 11.10 8.15
C ARG A 61 -33.03 11.50 6.86
N THR A 62 -31.78 11.92 6.97
CA THR A 62 -30.90 12.07 5.82
C THR A 62 -30.21 10.73 5.59
N LEU A 63 -30.51 10.09 4.47
CA LEU A 63 -29.78 8.92 4.01
C LEU A 63 -28.60 9.37 3.15
N GLU A 64 -27.42 8.89 3.50
CA GLU A 64 -26.23 9.08 2.68
C GLU A 64 -26.32 8.16 1.44
N LEU A 65 -26.05 8.72 0.26
CA LEU A 65 -25.90 7.97 -0.97
C LEU A 65 -24.40 7.78 -1.21
N PRO A 66 -23.85 6.56 -1.04
CA PRO A 66 -22.41 6.34 -1.16
C PRO A 66 -21.95 6.63 -2.59
N ALA A 67 -20.83 7.34 -2.72
CA ALA A 67 -20.14 7.52 -3.98
C ALA A 67 -19.32 6.28 -4.34
N ASN A 68 -19.15 6.02 -5.64
CA ASN A 68 -18.25 4.97 -6.09
C ASN A 68 -16.80 5.47 -6.01
N ARG A 69 -15.95 4.72 -5.30
CA ARG A 69 -14.53 5.06 -5.20
C ARG A 69 -13.81 4.77 -6.52
N GLY A 70 -12.99 5.71 -6.98
CA GLY A 70 -12.26 5.63 -8.24
C GLY A 70 -11.39 4.37 -8.34
N LYS A 71 -11.24 3.85 -9.56
CA LYS A 71 -10.39 2.68 -9.84
C LYS A 71 -8.92 3.07 -9.78
N ILE A 72 -8.08 2.14 -9.32
CA ILE A 72 -6.63 2.23 -9.48
C ILE A 72 -6.26 1.29 -10.61
N LEU A 73 -5.62 1.83 -11.65
CA LEU A 73 -5.23 1.12 -12.85
C LEU A 73 -3.71 1.04 -12.94
N ASP A 74 -3.21 -0.04 -13.54
CA ASP A 74 -1.81 -0.15 -13.96
C ASP A 74 -1.55 0.74 -15.20
N ARG A 75 -0.29 0.82 -15.62
CA ARG A 75 0.12 1.67 -16.75
C ARG A 75 -0.53 1.28 -18.08
N ASN A 76 -1.02 0.06 -18.20
CA ASN A 76 -1.66 -0.52 -19.38
C ASN A 76 -3.20 -0.49 -19.29
N GLY A 77 -3.78 -0.02 -18.19
CA GLY A 77 -5.22 0.06 -17.96
C GLY A 77 -5.83 -1.16 -17.26
N LEU A 78 -5.02 -2.10 -16.79
CA LEU A 78 -5.48 -3.25 -15.99
C LEU A 78 -5.86 -2.79 -14.59
N ILE A 79 -6.86 -3.42 -14.00
CA ILE A 79 -7.40 -3.03 -12.69
C ILE A 79 -6.52 -3.57 -11.57
N LEU A 80 -5.98 -2.66 -10.75
CA LEU A 80 -5.25 -2.96 -9.51
C LEU A 80 -6.16 -2.86 -8.28
N ALA A 81 -7.11 -1.92 -8.29
CA ALA A 81 -8.19 -1.86 -7.31
C ALA A 81 -9.47 -1.32 -7.94
N SER A 82 -10.59 -1.89 -7.55
CA SER A 82 -11.92 -1.44 -7.95
C SER A 82 -12.92 -1.58 -6.82
N SER A 83 -13.98 -0.79 -6.87
CA SER A 83 -15.09 -0.89 -5.93
C SER A 83 -16.24 -1.65 -6.58
N VAL A 84 -16.68 -2.72 -5.91
CA VAL A 84 -17.83 -3.53 -6.33
C VAL A 84 -19.00 -3.31 -5.38
N PRO A 85 -20.25 -3.36 -5.88
CA PRO A 85 -21.42 -3.32 -5.02
C PRO A 85 -21.40 -4.46 -4.00
N ALA A 86 -21.73 -4.12 -2.75
CA ALA A 86 -21.81 -5.05 -1.64
C ALA A 86 -23.05 -4.78 -0.80
N ALA A 87 -23.50 -5.81 -0.09
CA ALA A 87 -24.65 -5.75 0.80
C ALA A 87 -24.19 -5.71 2.26
N SER A 88 -24.66 -4.72 3.01
CA SER A 88 -24.47 -4.67 4.46
C SER A 88 -25.80 -4.89 5.16
N ILE A 89 -25.87 -5.93 5.98
CA ILE A 89 -27.07 -6.38 6.68
C ILE A 89 -27.06 -5.81 8.09
N TRP A 90 -28.15 -5.15 8.45
CA TRP A 90 -28.40 -4.60 9.77
C TRP A 90 -29.78 -5.01 10.26
N ALA A 91 -29.99 -4.90 11.56
CA ALA A 91 -31.23 -5.31 12.21
C ALA A 91 -31.75 -4.26 13.19
N ILE A 92 -33.06 -4.30 13.41
CA ILE A 92 -33.77 -3.73 14.56
C ILE A 92 -34.23 -4.92 15.39
N PRO A 93 -33.47 -5.34 16.42
CA PRO A 93 -33.79 -6.49 17.27
C PRO A 93 -35.25 -6.57 17.73
N GLU A 94 -35.85 -5.46 18.21
CA GLU A 94 -37.26 -5.39 18.65
C GLU A 94 -38.27 -5.86 17.57
N ASP A 95 -37.96 -5.62 16.29
CA ASP A 95 -38.84 -5.98 15.17
C ASP A 95 -38.69 -7.44 14.73
N VAL A 96 -37.67 -8.15 15.20
CA VAL A 96 -37.38 -9.54 14.83
C VAL A 96 -38.17 -10.47 15.75
N GLU A 97 -39.25 -11.06 15.24
CA GLU A 97 -40.15 -11.95 15.99
C GLU A 97 -39.51 -13.34 16.23
N GLN A 98 -38.45 -13.40 17.04
CA GLN A 98 -37.61 -14.59 17.27
C GLN A 98 -38.37 -15.79 17.87
N ASP A 99 -39.50 -15.56 18.53
CA ASP A 99 -40.30 -16.64 19.11
C ASP A 99 -41.06 -17.44 18.06
N GLN A 100 -41.28 -16.90 16.86
CA GLN A 100 -42.01 -17.60 15.82
C GLN A 100 -41.16 -18.72 15.20
N PRO A 101 -41.69 -19.96 15.07
CA PRO A 101 -40.96 -21.07 14.47
C PRO A 101 -40.48 -20.81 13.04
N GLU A 102 -41.28 -20.10 12.24
CA GLU A 102 -40.94 -19.72 10.87
C GLU A 102 -39.76 -18.75 10.82
N VAL A 103 -39.78 -17.72 11.67
CA VAL A 103 -38.68 -16.75 11.78
C VAL A 103 -37.41 -17.45 12.25
N ARG A 104 -37.49 -18.36 13.22
CA ARG A 104 -36.32 -19.17 13.65
C ARG A 104 -35.73 -20.02 12.53
N ALA A 105 -36.57 -20.62 11.68
CA ALA A 105 -36.11 -21.36 10.50
C ALA A 105 -35.41 -20.42 9.50
N LYS A 106 -35.98 -19.24 9.23
CA LYS A 106 -35.38 -18.22 8.36
C LYS A 106 -34.06 -17.68 8.93
N LEU A 107 -33.95 -17.48 10.24
CA LEU A 107 -32.71 -17.06 10.91
C LEU A 107 -31.58 -18.09 10.78
N LYS A 108 -31.90 -19.40 10.76
CA LYS A 108 -30.92 -20.46 10.45
C LYS A 108 -30.39 -20.33 9.03
N VAL A 109 -31.27 -20.08 8.06
CA VAL A 109 -30.88 -19.85 6.65
C VAL A 109 -30.05 -18.57 6.52
N LEU A 110 -30.47 -17.49 7.19
CA LEU A 110 -29.75 -16.22 7.24
C LEU A 110 -28.32 -16.40 7.78
N ALA A 111 -28.16 -17.08 8.91
CA ALA A 111 -26.85 -17.38 9.50
C ALA A 111 -25.96 -18.19 8.52
N ARG A 112 -26.53 -19.18 7.83
CA ARG A 112 -25.83 -19.99 6.82
C ARG A 112 -25.40 -19.16 5.61
N LEU A 113 -26.28 -18.31 5.07
CA LEU A 113 -25.96 -17.42 3.95
C LEU A 113 -24.84 -16.44 4.31
N MET A 114 -24.84 -15.95 5.55
CA MET A 114 -23.78 -15.08 6.06
C MET A 114 -22.52 -15.84 6.47
N GLY A 115 -22.52 -17.18 6.49
CA GLY A 115 -21.39 -17.98 6.95
C GLY A 115 -20.98 -17.67 8.40
N MET A 116 -21.96 -17.39 9.27
CA MET A 116 -21.73 -17.16 10.70
C MET A 116 -22.51 -18.17 11.55
N PRO A 117 -22.02 -18.55 12.75
CA PRO A 117 -22.76 -19.41 13.65
C PRO A 117 -24.10 -18.80 14.05
N LEU A 118 -25.15 -19.62 14.15
CA LEU A 118 -26.48 -19.16 14.59
C LEU A 118 -26.43 -18.50 15.97
N ALA A 119 -25.64 -19.06 16.89
CA ALA A 119 -25.47 -18.52 18.23
C ALA A 119 -24.89 -17.09 18.21
N GLU A 120 -23.97 -16.79 17.28
CA GLU A 120 -23.42 -15.44 17.12
C GLU A 120 -24.49 -14.48 16.59
N LEU A 121 -25.31 -14.92 15.62
CA LEU A 121 -26.42 -14.11 15.10
C LEU A 121 -27.44 -13.80 16.21
N GLN A 122 -27.83 -14.80 16.99
CA GLN A 122 -28.76 -14.64 18.10
C GLN A 122 -28.19 -13.71 19.17
N ALA A 123 -26.90 -13.82 19.51
CA ALA A 123 -26.26 -12.91 20.45
C ALA A 123 -26.30 -11.44 19.97
N LYS A 124 -26.16 -11.20 18.66
CA LYS A 124 -26.30 -9.84 18.09
C LYS A 124 -27.74 -9.31 18.14
N LEU A 125 -28.73 -10.19 18.16
CA LEU A 125 -30.17 -9.87 18.20
C LEU A 125 -30.78 -9.95 19.61
N ALA A 126 -29.99 -10.28 20.64
CA ALA A 126 -30.51 -10.51 21.99
C ALA A 126 -30.92 -9.24 22.74
N ASP A 127 -30.39 -8.09 22.34
CA ASP A 127 -30.62 -6.80 22.97
C ASP A 127 -31.72 -6.04 22.20
N GLU A 128 -32.96 -6.17 22.67
CA GLU A 128 -34.16 -5.57 22.06
C GLU A 128 -34.23 -4.05 22.24
N ASP A 129 -33.49 -3.46 23.18
CA ASP A 129 -33.46 -2.02 23.41
C ASP A 129 -32.71 -1.26 22.29
N LYS A 130 -31.95 -1.98 21.46
CA LYS A 130 -31.20 -1.38 20.35
C LYS A 130 -32.09 -1.14 19.14
N THR A 131 -32.12 0.10 18.68
CA THR A 131 -32.81 0.48 17.42
C THR A 131 -31.97 0.21 16.16
N PHE A 132 -30.72 -0.25 16.30
CA PHE A 132 -29.82 -0.53 15.18
C PHE A 132 -28.67 -1.44 15.59
N VAL A 133 -28.47 -2.56 14.87
CA VAL A 133 -27.32 -3.45 15.03
C VAL A 133 -26.77 -3.87 13.67
N TRP A 134 -25.46 -3.73 13.46
CA TRP A 134 -24.79 -4.34 12.31
C TRP A 134 -24.68 -5.86 12.51
N ILE A 135 -25.30 -6.62 11.61
CA ILE A 135 -25.20 -8.08 11.63
C ILE A 135 -23.93 -8.50 10.89
N LYS A 136 -23.82 -8.11 9.63
CA LYS A 136 -22.64 -8.36 8.80
C LYS A 136 -22.54 -7.34 7.68
N ARG A 137 -21.34 -6.81 7.45
CA ARG A 137 -21.08 -5.78 6.43
C ARG A 137 -20.35 -6.37 5.23
N GLN A 138 -20.53 -5.71 4.08
CA GLN A 138 -19.80 -5.98 2.82
C GLN A 138 -19.88 -7.45 2.36
N LEU A 139 -21.06 -8.05 2.45
CA LEU A 139 -21.38 -9.32 1.80
C LEU A 139 -21.45 -9.14 0.29
N ASP A 140 -21.16 -10.21 -0.44
CA ASP A 140 -21.34 -10.23 -1.89
C ASP A 140 -22.80 -9.89 -2.23
N TRP A 141 -23.00 -9.08 -3.26
CA TRP A 141 -24.30 -8.50 -3.59
C TRP A 141 -25.40 -9.56 -3.76
N ASP A 142 -25.09 -10.67 -4.43
CA ASP A 142 -26.03 -11.77 -4.69
C ASP A 142 -26.46 -12.48 -3.41
N VAL A 143 -25.56 -12.60 -2.42
CA VAL A 143 -25.89 -13.15 -1.10
C VAL A 143 -26.83 -12.20 -0.36
N GLY A 144 -26.59 -10.89 -0.47
CA GLY A 144 -27.49 -9.86 0.06
C GLY A 144 -28.90 -9.92 -0.50
N GLN A 145 -29.04 -10.12 -1.82
CA GLN A 145 -30.35 -10.27 -2.46
C GLN A 145 -31.11 -11.49 -1.94
N LYS A 146 -30.44 -12.65 -1.84
CA LYS A 146 -31.03 -13.85 -1.24
C LYS A 146 -31.47 -13.65 0.22
N ILE A 147 -30.73 -12.82 0.98
CA ILE A 147 -31.10 -12.46 2.34
C ILE A 147 -32.35 -11.57 2.35
N ALA A 148 -32.43 -10.58 1.46
CA ALA A 148 -33.59 -9.70 1.35
C ALA A 148 -34.87 -10.48 0.96
N GLU A 149 -34.74 -11.49 0.09
CA GLU A 149 -35.84 -12.38 -0.32
C GLU A 149 -36.45 -13.20 0.83
N LEU A 150 -35.72 -13.41 1.94
CA LEU A 150 -36.27 -14.10 3.12
C LEU A 150 -37.43 -13.33 3.77
N GLY A 151 -37.50 -12.01 3.55
CA GLY A 151 -38.58 -11.15 4.04
C GLY A 151 -38.72 -11.17 5.57
N ILE A 152 -37.60 -11.25 6.30
CA ILE A 152 -37.60 -11.26 7.76
C ILE A 152 -37.81 -9.83 8.25
N LYS A 153 -38.90 -9.59 8.97
CA LYS A 153 -39.17 -8.30 9.61
C LYS A 153 -38.04 -7.95 10.59
N GLY A 154 -37.65 -6.67 10.61
CA GLY A 154 -36.54 -6.19 11.43
C GLY A 154 -35.15 -6.44 10.84
N ILE A 155 -35.01 -7.17 9.72
CA ILE A 155 -33.74 -7.33 8.99
C ILE A 155 -33.76 -6.48 7.73
N TYR A 156 -32.72 -5.68 7.56
CA TYR A 156 -32.63 -4.71 6.47
C TYR A 156 -31.27 -4.78 5.78
N GLN A 157 -31.27 -4.43 4.49
CA GLN A 157 -30.08 -4.34 3.66
C GLN A 157 -29.75 -2.87 3.36
N ARG A 158 -28.47 -2.54 3.43
CA ARG A 158 -27.90 -1.29 2.89
C ARG A 158 -26.96 -1.63 1.75
N LYS A 159 -27.12 -0.94 0.61
CA LYS A 159 -26.13 -1.00 -0.49
C LYS A 159 -24.89 -0.23 -0.06
N GLU A 160 -23.75 -0.89 -0.10
CA GLU A 160 -22.43 -0.33 0.13
C GLU A 160 -21.51 -0.72 -1.03
N TYR A 161 -20.27 -0.28 -0.97
CA TYR A 161 -19.22 -0.74 -1.85
C TYR A 161 -18.15 -1.47 -1.03
N LYS A 162 -17.60 -2.51 -1.64
CA LYS A 162 -16.46 -3.26 -1.13
C LYS A 162 -15.32 -3.09 -2.11
N ARG A 163 -14.15 -2.77 -1.58
CA ARG A 163 -12.93 -2.67 -2.38
C ARG A 163 -12.40 -4.07 -2.72
N GLN A 164 -12.06 -4.30 -3.98
CA GLN A 164 -11.45 -5.53 -4.49
C GLN A 164 -10.06 -5.24 -5.05
N TYR A 165 -9.14 -6.18 -4.86
CA TYR A 165 -7.73 -6.06 -5.25
C TYR A 165 -7.31 -7.30 -6.05
N PRO A 166 -7.51 -7.31 -7.38
CA PRO A 166 -7.29 -8.51 -8.21
C PRO A 166 -5.87 -9.08 -8.14
N GLU A 167 -4.86 -8.23 -8.01
CA GLU A 167 -3.44 -8.64 -7.91
C GLU A 167 -3.05 -9.17 -6.52
N GLY A 168 -3.95 -9.10 -5.54
CA GLY A 168 -3.78 -9.63 -4.20
C GLY A 168 -2.45 -9.22 -3.54
N GLU A 169 -1.67 -10.22 -3.13
CA GLU A 169 -0.41 -9.99 -2.39
C GLU A 169 0.69 -9.34 -3.23
N ALA A 170 0.66 -9.49 -4.55
CA ALA A 170 1.74 -9.05 -5.43
C ALA A 170 1.84 -7.51 -5.49
N ALA A 171 0.70 -6.82 -5.39
CA ALA A 171 0.62 -5.36 -5.44
C ALA A 171 0.16 -4.72 -4.12
N ALA A 172 0.00 -5.50 -3.04
CA ALA A 172 -0.57 -5.05 -1.77
C ALA A 172 0.13 -3.81 -1.20
N HIS A 173 1.46 -3.78 -1.16
CA HIS A 173 2.19 -2.61 -0.61
C HIS A 173 2.18 -1.39 -1.50
N VAL A 174 1.91 -1.53 -2.79
CA VAL A 174 1.79 -0.41 -3.73
C VAL A 174 0.39 0.16 -3.63
N VAL A 175 -0.62 -0.66 -3.86
CA VAL A 175 -2.01 -0.24 -3.89
C VAL A 175 -2.48 0.14 -2.48
N GLY A 176 -2.12 -0.66 -1.48
CA GLY A 176 -2.62 -0.55 -0.13
C GLY A 176 -4.01 -1.14 0.03
N PHE A 177 -4.76 -0.65 1.01
CA PHE A 177 -6.15 -1.04 1.23
C PHE A 177 -7.00 0.07 1.87
N THR A 178 -8.32 -0.10 1.81
CA THR A 178 -9.31 0.74 2.49
C THR A 178 -9.90 0.04 3.72
N ASN A 179 -10.38 0.78 4.71
CA ASN A 179 -11.13 0.21 5.85
C ASN A 179 -12.59 -0.14 5.47
N VAL A 180 -13.38 -0.59 6.44
CA VAL A 180 -14.81 -0.94 6.22
C VAL A 180 -15.68 0.26 5.84
N GLU A 181 -15.19 1.49 6.05
CA GLU A 181 -15.85 2.74 5.64
C GLU A 181 -15.24 3.31 4.35
N ASP A 182 -14.55 2.48 3.58
CA ASP A 182 -13.94 2.79 2.28
C ASP A 182 -12.94 3.96 2.30
N LYS A 183 -12.34 4.24 3.46
CA LYS A 183 -11.24 5.19 3.61
C LYS A 183 -9.90 4.50 3.42
N GLY A 184 -9.05 5.06 2.56
CA GLY A 184 -7.68 4.56 2.33
C GLY A 184 -6.87 4.52 3.62
N GLN A 185 -6.13 3.43 3.85
CA GLN A 185 -5.35 3.19 5.07
C GLN A 185 -3.86 3.02 4.79
N GLU A 186 -3.50 2.48 3.63
CA GLU A 186 -2.12 2.30 3.21
C GLU A 186 -1.95 2.58 1.72
N GLY A 187 -0.71 2.64 1.26
CA GLY A 187 -0.37 2.69 -0.15
C GLY A 187 -0.94 3.88 -0.92
N MET A 188 -1.23 3.65 -2.21
CA MET A 188 -1.91 4.63 -3.07
C MET A 188 -3.33 4.92 -2.62
N GLU A 189 -4.02 3.95 -2.00
CA GLU A 189 -5.35 4.17 -1.40
C GLU A 189 -5.30 5.28 -0.34
N LEU A 190 -4.26 5.31 0.51
CA LEU A 190 -4.04 6.36 1.50
C LEU A 190 -3.56 7.67 0.86
N ALA A 191 -2.51 7.60 0.03
CA ALA A 191 -1.91 8.81 -0.56
C ALA A 191 -2.90 9.63 -1.39
N PHE A 192 -3.84 8.96 -2.05
CA PHE A 192 -4.82 9.60 -2.94
C PHE A 192 -6.25 9.41 -2.47
N ASN A 193 -6.46 9.23 -1.16
CA ASN A 193 -7.79 9.02 -0.61
C ASN A 193 -8.79 10.11 -1.03
N ASP A 194 -8.38 11.37 -1.00
CA ASP A 194 -9.27 12.50 -1.30
C ASP A 194 -9.67 12.56 -2.78
N LEU A 195 -8.81 12.05 -3.67
CA LEU A 195 -9.09 11.94 -5.11
C LEU A 195 -9.96 10.72 -5.42
N LEU A 196 -9.67 9.60 -4.76
CA LEU A 196 -10.32 8.32 -4.99
C LEU A 196 -11.70 8.22 -4.32
N ALA A 197 -11.93 8.81 -3.15
CA ALA A 197 -13.16 8.60 -2.37
C ALA A 197 -14.42 9.20 -3.01
N GLY A 198 -14.28 10.23 -3.84
CA GLY A 198 -15.43 10.99 -4.33
C GLY A 198 -16.12 11.78 -3.21
N LYS A 199 -17.38 12.18 -3.44
CA LYS A 199 -18.21 12.88 -2.47
C LYS A 199 -19.57 12.19 -2.35
N PRO A 200 -19.97 11.72 -1.16
CA PRO A 200 -21.27 11.10 -1.00
C PRO A 200 -22.39 12.10 -1.27
N GLY A 201 -23.47 11.60 -1.85
CA GLY A 201 -24.71 12.32 -2.03
C GLY A 201 -25.59 12.22 -0.78
N SER A 202 -26.75 12.84 -0.82
CA SER A 202 -27.72 12.74 0.26
C SER A 202 -29.15 12.77 -0.27
N ARG A 203 -30.01 11.98 0.38
CA ARG A 203 -31.44 11.97 0.15
C ARG A 203 -32.15 12.04 1.47
N ARG A 204 -32.97 13.08 1.66
CA ARG A 204 -33.80 13.21 2.85
C ARG A 204 -35.11 12.45 2.64
N VAL A 205 -35.48 11.65 3.63
CA VAL A 205 -36.63 10.74 3.59
C VAL A 205 -37.39 10.81 4.90
N ILE A 206 -38.71 10.68 4.86
CA ILE A 206 -39.53 10.41 6.05
C ILE A 206 -39.60 8.90 6.22
N LYS A 207 -39.31 8.44 7.44
CA LYS A 207 -39.49 7.04 7.83
C LYS A 207 -40.73 6.87 8.70
N ASP A 208 -41.45 5.76 8.53
CA ASP A 208 -42.49 5.38 9.48
C ASP A 208 -41.87 4.83 10.79
N ARG A 209 -42.73 4.51 11.77
CA ARG A 209 -42.31 3.87 13.04
C ARG A 209 -41.60 2.53 12.84
N LEU A 210 -41.76 1.91 11.67
CA LEU A 210 -41.15 0.63 11.27
C LEU A 210 -39.88 0.84 10.42
N GLY A 211 -39.38 2.07 10.29
CA GLY A 211 -38.13 2.38 9.60
C GLY A 211 -38.20 2.36 8.06
N ARG A 212 -39.37 2.12 7.47
CA ARG A 212 -39.58 2.10 6.02
C ARG A 212 -39.65 3.53 5.49
N VAL A 213 -39.08 3.76 4.30
CA VAL A 213 -39.15 5.06 3.63
C VAL A 213 -40.57 5.25 3.09
N VAL A 214 -41.29 6.22 3.65
CA VAL A 214 -42.67 6.56 3.25
C VAL A 214 -42.66 7.60 2.15
N GLU A 215 -41.79 8.60 2.26
CA GLU A 215 -41.76 9.74 1.36
C GLU A 215 -40.34 10.32 1.25
N GLY A 216 -39.97 10.77 0.05
CA GLY A 216 -38.75 11.56 -0.15
C GLY A 216 -39.06 13.04 0.08
N VAL A 217 -38.30 13.71 0.95
CA VAL A 217 -38.53 15.12 1.28
C VAL A 217 -37.35 15.96 0.81
N GLY A 218 -37.63 16.98 0.00
CA GLY A 218 -36.62 17.92 -0.48
C GLY A 218 -35.77 17.40 -1.64
N GLU A 219 -34.70 18.13 -1.94
CA GLU A 219 -33.84 17.87 -3.09
C GLU A 219 -32.86 16.72 -2.84
N VAL A 220 -32.74 15.82 -3.83
CA VAL A 220 -31.75 14.74 -3.79
C VAL A 220 -30.43 15.28 -4.31
N VAL A 221 -29.39 15.27 -3.47
CA VAL A 221 -28.04 15.58 -3.90
C VAL A 221 -27.40 14.29 -4.42
N PRO A 222 -27.14 14.14 -5.72
CA PRO A 222 -26.51 12.94 -6.25
C PRO A 222 -25.06 12.79 -5.75
N PRO A 223 -24.57 11.56 -5.53
CA PRO A 223 -23.16 11.35 -5.24
C PRO A 223 -22.29 11.73 -6.44
N VAL A 224 -21.07 12.18 -6.14
CA VAL A 224 -20.02 12.40 -7.15
C VAL A 224 -18.99 11.32 -6.96
N ASP A 225 -18.82 10.47 -7.97
CA ASP A 225 -17.85 9.38 -7.94
C ASP A 225 -16.41 9.91 -7.84
N GLY A 226 -15.56 9.08 -7.26
CA GLY A 226 -14.12 9.32 -7.18
C GLY A 226 -13.46 9.26 -8.54
N ARG A 227 -12.33 9.96 -8.68
CA ARG A 227 -11.58 9.96 -9.92
C ARG A 227 -10.69 8.73 -10.01
N ASP A 228 -10.71 8.09 -11.17
CA ASP A 228 -9.79 6.99 -11.50
C ASP A 228 -8.34 7.50 -11.53
N MET A 229 -7.41 6.61 -11.18
CA MET A 229 -5.98 6.88 -11.15
C MET A 229 -5.23 5.83 -11.96
N GLN A 230 -4.30 6.28 -12.78
CA GLN A 230 -3.38 5.41 -13.51
C GLN A 230 -1.97 5.47 -12.94
N LEU A 231 -1.50 4.32 -12.44
CA LEU A 231 -0.16 4.15 -11.92
C LEU A 231 0.84 3.93 -13.05
N SER A 232 2.12 4.19 -12.75
CA SER A 232 3.25 3.83 -13.61
C SER A 232 3.59 2.33 -13.55
N ILE A 233 3.04 1.63 -12.55
CA ILE A 233 3.27 0.22 -12.29
C ILE A 233 2.75 -0.60 -13.46
N ASP A 234 3.57 -1.54 -13.91
CA ASP A 234 3.16 -2.58 -14.85
C ASP A 234 2.79 -3.83 -14.04
N SER A 235 1.53 -4.26 -14.08
CA SER A 235 1.08 -5.34 -13.20
C SER A 235 1.78 -6.67 -13.49
N LYS A 236 2.21 -6.91 -14.74
CA LYS A 236 2.93 -8.13 -15.12
C LYS A 236 4.35 -8.11 -14.59
N VAL A 237 5.05 -6.98 -14.71
CA VAL A 237 6.39 -6.80 -14.12
C VAL A 237 6.33 -6.88 -12.61
N GLN A 238 5.32 -6.26 -11.99
CA GLN A 238 5.06 -6.30 -10.54
C GLN A 238 4.89 -7.73 -10.04
N PHE A 239 3.99 -8.51 -10.67
CA PHE A 239 3.73 -9.89 -10.30
C PHE A 239 4.99 -10.75 -10.42
N PHE A 240 5.71 -10.62 -11.53
CA PHE A 240 6.93 -11.38 -11.75
C PHE A 240 8.03 -11.02 -10.73
N ALA A 241 8.24 -9.73 -10.46
CA ALA A 241 9.19 -9.27 -9.46
C ALA A 241 8.85 -9.78 -8.06
N TYR A 242 7.57 -9.75 -7.68
CA TYR A 242 7.08 -10.32 -6.42
C TYR A 242 7.34 -11.83 -6.33
N GLN A 243 7.00 -12.58 -7.39
CA GLN A 243 7.19 -14.03 -7.42
C GLN A 243 8.66 -14.41 -7.23
N LYS A 244 9.57 -13.80 -8.01
CA LYS A 244 11.01 -14.09 -7.93
C LYS A 244 11.62 -13.68 -6.61
N LEU A 245 11.18 -12.57 -6.04
CA LEU A 245 11.58 -12.16 -4.70
C LEU A 245 11.14 -13.17 -3.63
N ARG A 246 9.86 -13.57 -3.65
CA ARG A 246 9.30 -14.55 -2.72
C ARG A 246 10.08 -15.86 -2.77
N ASP A 247 10.25 -16.41 -3.97
CA ASP A 247 10.91 -17.69 -4.17
C ASP A 247 12.37 -17.63 -3.67
N GLN A 248 13.06 -16.51 -3.92
CA GLN A 248 14.42 -16.30 -3.43
C GLN A 248 14.50 -16.16 -1.91
N VAL A 249 13.56 -15.43 -1.29
CA VAL A 249 13.50 -15.31 0.18
C VAL A 249 13.25 -16.67 0.82
N GLN A 250 12.35 -17.48 0.25
CA GLN A 250 12.07 -18.83 0.75
C GLN A 250 13.27 -19.76 0.57
N ALA A 251 13.89 -19.79 -0.61
CA ALA A 251 15.06 -20.63 -0.91
C ALA A 251 16.26 -20.34 0.02
N HIS A 252 16.45 -19.08 0.41
CA HIS A 252 17.52 -18.67 1.31
C HIS A 252 17.10 -18.60 2.79
N LYS A 253 15.86 -19.00 3.13
CA LYS A 253 15.28 -18.87 4.47
C LYS A 253 15.52 -17.47 5.06
N ALA A 254 15.35 -16.45 4.22
CA ALA A 254 15.58 -15.07 4.59
C ALA A 254 14.38 -14.51 5.35
N LYS A 255 14.59 -13.45 6.14
CA LYS A 255 13.52 -12.80 6.90
C LYS A 255 12.55 -12.04 5.99
N GLY A 256 13.06 -11.49 4.88
CA GLY A 256 12.28 -10.75 3.91
C GLY A 256 13.13 -10.23 2.77
N GLY A 257 12.53 -9.42 1.91
CA GLY A 257 13.22 -8.78 0.80
C GLY A 257 12.37 -7.74 0.10
N SER A 258 12.99 -7.04 -0.85
CA SER A 258 12.35 -6.02 -1.68
C SER A 258 12.96 -5.99 -3.09
N VAL A 259 12.14 -5.64 -4.07
CA VAL A 259 12.56 -5.35 -5.45
C VAL A 259 11.97 -4.01 -5.88
N VAL A 260 12.78 -3.17 -6.51
CA VAL A 260 12.36 -1.93 -7.16
C VAL A 260 12.84 -1.96 -8.61
N VAL A 261 11.92 -1.68 -9.54
CA VAL A 261 12.19 -1.55 -10.97
C VAL A 261 11.77 -0.14 -11.39
N LEU A 262 12.72 0.64 -11.91
CA LEU A 262 12.48 1.98 -12.45
C LEU A 262 12.72 1.98 -13.96
N ASP A 263 11.93 2.75 -14.70
CA ASP A 263 12.28 3.17 -16.05
C ASP A 263 13.37 4.26 -15.95
N ALA A 264 14.51 4.01 -16.59
CA ALA A 264 15.68 4.89 -16.54
C ALA A 264 15.50 6.20 -17.34
N VAL A 265 14.53 6.24 -18.24
CA VAL A 265 14.24 7.39 -19.11
C VAL A 265 13.21 8.29 -18.48
N THR A 266 12.13 7.73 -17.92
CA THR A 266 11.00 8.51 -17.40
C THR A 266 11.01 8.69 -15.88
N GLY A 267 11.76 7.87 -15.14
CA GLY A 267 11.72 7.85 -13.68
C GLY A 267 10.47 7.13 -13.13
N GLU A 268 9.65 6.56 -13.99
CA GLU A 268 8.47 5.78 -13.60
C GLU A 268 8.85 4.53 -12.81
N VAL A 269 8.14 4.28 -11.70
CA VAL A 269 8.25 3.02 -10.97
C VAL A 269 7.42 1.97 -11.70
N LEU A 270 8.09 0.98 -12.31
CA LEU A 270 7.44 -0.11 -13.04
C LEU A 270 7.03 -1.24 -12.11
N ALA A 271 7.81 -1.49 -11.06
CA ALA A 271 7.47 -2.44 -10.01
C ALA A 271 8.12 -2.07 -8.68
N LEU A 272 7.41 -2.35 -7.59
CA LEU A 272 7.85 -2.18 -6.22
C LEU A 272 7.22 -3.29 -5.36
N ALA A 273 7.98 -4.36 -5.13
CA ALA A 273 7.50 -5.56 -4.46
C ALA A 273 8.25 -5.78 -3.14
N ASN A 274 7.55 -6.28 -2.12
CA ASN A 274 8.16 -6.71 -0.87
C ASN A 274 7.66 -8.11 -0.49
N TYR A 275 8.49 -8.83 0.27
CA TYR A 275 8.10 -10.08 0.90
C TYR A 275 8.66 -10.12 2.33
N PRO A 276 7.91 -10.59 3.36
CA PRO A 276 6.54 -11.10 3.31
C PRO A 276 5.51 -10.03 2.92
N SER A 277 4.41 -10.46 2.32
CA SER A 277 3.28 -9.62 1.91
C SER A 277 1.99 -10.07 2.64
N TYR A 278 0.86 -9.52 2.23
CA TYR A 278 -0.46 -9.83 2.77
C TYR A 278 -1.52 -9.77 1.67
N SER A 279 -2.64 -10.47 1.87
CA SER A 279 -3.82 -10.33 1.03
C SER A 279 -4.66 -9.14 1.52
N PRO A 280 -4.88 -8.09 0.70
CA PRO A 280 -5.70 -6.94 1.09
C PRO A 280 -7.14 -7.29 1.47
N ASP A 281 -7.67 -8.41 0.96
CA ASP A 281 -9.01 -8.90 1.27
C ASP A 281 -9.07 -9.62 2.63
N LYS A 282 -7.95 -10.21 3.09
CA LYS A 282 -7.87 -10.98 4.34
C LYS A 282 -6.97 -10.28 5.34
N ARG A 283 -7.57 -9.38 6.12
CA ARG A 283 -6.86 -8.48 7.05
C ARG A 283 -6.89 -8.94 8.51
N GLN A 284 -7.35 -10.16 8.77
CA GLN A 284 -7.31 -10.74 10.11
C GLN A 284 -5.89 -11.20 10.44
N ASN A 285 -5.42 -10.90 11.65
CA ASN A 285 -4.12 -11.35 12.18
C ASN A 285 -2.89 -10.89 11.37
N LEU A 286 -2.96 -9.71 10.72
CA LEU A 286 -1.79 -9.15 10.02
C LEU A 286 -0.71 -8.73 11.02
N SER A 287 0.53 -9.10 10.75
CA SER A 287 1.69 -8.63 11.50
C SER A 287 2.25 -7.34 10.92
N GLY A 288 2.89 -6.51 11.75
CA GLY A 288 3.54 -5.28 11.29
C GLY A 288 4.62 -5.50 10.23
N GLU A 289 5.28 -6.67 10.23
CA GLU A 289 6.29 -7.03 9.23
C GLU A 289 5.68 -7.33 7.84
N GLN A 290 4.41 -7.74 7.77
CA GLN A 290 3.70 -7.97 6.50
C GLN A 290 3.19 -6.66 5.91
N LEU A 291 2.70 -5.73 6.72
CA LEU A 291 2.19 -4.42 6.25
C LEU A 291 3.30 -3.49 5.75
N ARG A 292 4.52 -3.69 6.24
CA ARG A 292 5.66 -2.81 6.01
C ARG A 292 6.14 -2.78 4.55
N ASN A 293 6.04 -1.62 3.90
CA ASN A 293 6.65 -1.38 2.59
C ASN A 293 8.17 -1.12 2.70
N ARG A 294 8.93 -2.21 2.87
CA ARG A 294 10.38 -2.20 3.14
C ARG A 294 11.20 -1.43 2.11
N ALA A 295 10.83 -1.49 0.82
CA ALA A 295 11.55 -0.80 -0.25
C ALA A 295 11.65 0.72 0.00
N ILE A 296 10.62 1.28 0.65
CA ILE A 296 10.45 2.71 0.90
C ILE A 296 10.77 3.07 2.35
N THR A 297 10.39 2.23 3.32
CA THR A 297 10.48 2.56 4.76
C THR A 297 11.80 2.16 5.40
N ASP A 298 12.49 1.16 4.86
CA ASP A 298 13.66 0.58 5.53
C ASP A 298 14.93 1.28 5.09
N THR A 299 15.75 1.65 6.05
CA THR A 299 17.09 2.17 5.78
C THR A 299 18.15 1.13 6.11
N PHE A 300 19.22 1.15 5.33
CA PHE A 300 20.40 0.31 5.52
C PHE A 300 21.65 1.04 5.05
N GLU A 301 22.81 0.57 5.49
CA GLU A 301 24.09 1.05 4.98
C GLU A 301 24.30 0.50 3.55
N PRO A 302 24.37 1.35 2.52
CA PRO A 302 24.38 0.94 1.11
C PRO A 302 25.70 0.29 0.67
N GLY A 303 26.73 0.28 1.51
CA GLY A 303 27.97 -0.45 1.29
C GLY A 303 28.58 -0.23 -0.09
N SER A 304 29.10 -1.29 -0.70
CA SER A 304 29.83 -1.20 -1.98
C SER A 304 29.04 -0.62 -3.15
N THR A 305 27.71 -0.51 -3.06
CA THR A 305 26.89 0.18 -4.07
C THR A 305 27.08 1.71 -4.08
N MET A 306 27.77 2.28 -3.09
CA MET A 306 28.17 3.69 -3.07
C MET A 306 29.47 3.99 -3.84
N LYS A 307 30.33 2.98 -4.07
CA LYS A 307 31.63 3.17 -4.73
C LYS A 307 31.54 3.88 -6.09
N PRO A 308 30.54 3.58 -6.95
CA PRO A 308 30.37 4.29 -8.21
C PRO A 308 30.27 5.82 -8.06
N PHE A 309 29.67 6.32 -6.99
CA PHE A 309 29.57 7.77 -6.73
C PHE A 309 30.92 8.36 -6.32
N THR A 310 31.65 7.69 -5.43
CA THR A 310 32.99 8.12 -5.01
C THR A 310 33.97 8.12 -6.19
N ILE A 311 33.95 7.05 -7.00
CA ILE A 311 34.80 6.95 -8.19
C ILE A 311 34.35 7.95 -9.27
N GLY A 312 33.04 8.14 -9.45
CA GLY A 312 32.48 9.17 -10.32
C GLY A 312 33.02 10.56 -9.97
N LEU A 313 33.04 10.94 -8.70
CA LEU A 313 33.61 12.22 -8.25
C LEU A 313 35.13 12.32 -8.54
N ALA A 314 35.87 11.23 -8.33
CA ALA A 314 37.30 11.21 -8.62
C ALA A 314 37.61 11.40 -10.12
N LEU A 315 36.76 10.84 -10.99
CA LEU A 315 36.83 11.03 -12.45
C LEU A 315 36.37 12.44 -12.86
N GLU A 316 35.24 12.91 -12.34
CA GLU A 316 34.64 14.22 -12.67
C GLU A 316 35.58 15.38 -12.31
N SER A 317 36.29 15.25 -11.19
CA SER A 317 37.28 16.25 -10.78
C SER A 317 38.62 16.16 -11.53
N GLY A 318 38.75 15.24 -12.49
CA GLY A 318 39.97 15.05 -13.29
C GLY A 318 41.18 14.52 -12.52
N ARG A 319 41.00 14.10 -11.25
CA ARG A 319 42.08 13.62 -10.38
C ARG A 319 42.61 12.25 -10.82
N VAL A 320 41.74 11.43 -11.43
CA VAL A 320 42.10 10.12 -11.98
C VAL A 320 41.44 9.87 -13.33
N ARG A 321 41.99 8.91 -14.07
CA ARG A 321 41.42 8.35 -15.30
C ARG A 321 41.04 6.88 -15.04
N PRO A 322 40.17 6.26 -15.88
CA PRO A 322 39.79 4.85 -15.72
C PRO A 322 40.97 3.88 -15.60
N ASN A 323 42.08 4.15 -16.30
CA ASN A 323 43.29 3.35 -16.31
C ASN A 323 44.36 3.78 -15.28
N THR A 324 44.10 4.82 -14.48
CA THR A 324 45.04 5.23 -13.41
C THR A 324 45.23 4.07 -12.44
N VAL A 325 46.49 3.74 -12.15
CA VAL A 325 46.85 2.66 -11.24
C VAL A 325 46.78 3.15 -9.80
N VAL A 326 46.08 2.39 -8.96
CA VAL A 326 45.95 2.55 -7.52
C VAL A 326 46.58 1.34 -6.87
N ASP A 327 47.65 1.55 -6.13
CA ASP A 327 48.23 0.50 -5.30
C ASP A 327 47.24 0.14 -4.18
N THR A 328 46.77 -1.10 -4.13
CA THR A 328 45.89 -1.60 -3.06
C THR A 328 46.59 -2.58 -2.14
N ALA A 329 47.89 -2.85 -2.33
CA ALA A 329 48.66 -3.70 -1.45
C ALA A 329 48.81 -3.06 -0.05
N PRO A 330 48.83 -3.87 1.03
CA PRO A 330 48.68 -5.32 1.09
C PRO A 330 47.20 -5.79 1.23
N GLY A 331 46.25 -5.06 0.66
CA GLY A 331 44.81 -5.28 0.83
C GLY A 331 44.24 -4.69 2.12
N ARG A 332 45.01 -3.82 2.81
CA ARG A 332 44.60 -3.14 4.05
C ARG A 332 45.15 -1.73 4.11
N ILE A 333 44.41 -0.81 4.72
CA ILE A 333 44.84 0.57 5.00
C ILE A 333 44.33 1.00 6.37
N THR A 334 45.17 1.68 7.15
CA THR A 334 44.79 2.19 8.48
C THR A 334 44.59 3.71 8.42
N ILE A 335 43.40 4.16 8.80
CA ILE A 335 43.03 5.57 8.88
C ILE A 335 42.63 5.87 10.33
N THR A 336 43.33 6.79 10.98
CA THR A 336 43.02 7.24 12.36
C THR A 336 42.83 6.05 13.33
N GLY A 337 43.73 5.07 13.27
CA GLY A 337 43.71 3.88 14.14
C GLY A 337 42.70 2.79 13.76
N SER A 338 41.88 2.98 12.73
CA SER A 338 40.94 1.97 12.23
C SER A 338 41.44 1.34 10.92
N THR A 339 41.44 0.00 10.86
CA THR A 339 41.93 -0.74 9.68
C THR A 339 40.78 -1.13 8.77
N ILE A 340 40.86 -0.66 7.53
CA ILE A 340 39.98 -1.01 6.42
C ILE A 340 40.65 -2.12 5.62
N SER A 341 39.90 -3.14 5.23
CA SER A 341 40.42 -4.30 4.48
C SER A 341 39.57 -4.64 3.28
N ASP A 342 40.24 -5.16 2.26
CA ASP A 342 39.62 -5.86 1.14
C ASP A 342 39.44 -7.34 1.48
N THR A 343 38.69 -8.06 0.65
CA THR A 343 38.52 -9.52 0.79
C THR A 343 39.82 -10.27 0.47
N HIS A 344 40.61 -9.75 -0.48
CA HIS A 344 41.92 -10.30 -0.87
C HIS A 344 42.92 -9.16 -1.10
N ASN A 345 44.21 -9.48 -1.05
CA ASN A 345 45.24 -8.57 -1.55
C ASN A 345 45.23 -8.61 -3.08
N HIS A 346 44.87 -7.50 -3.72
CA HIS A 346 44.78 -7.39 -5.17
C HIS A 346 46.03 -6.77 -5.82
N GLY A 347 47.03 -6.35 -5.04
CA GLY A 347 48.19 -5.63 -5.56
C GLY A 347 47.80 -4.28 -6.16
N ALA A 348 48.35 -3.94 -7.31
CA ALA A 348 47.99 -2.74 -8.05
C ALA A 348 46.73 -2.98 -8.90
N LEU A 349 45.72 -2.11 -8.77
CA LEU A 349 44.49 -2.13 -9.56
C LEU A 349 44.35 -0.83 -10.34
N THR A 350 43.80 -0.88 -11.56
CA THR A 350 43.30 0.34 -12.21
C THR A 350 42.05 0.85 -11.49
N VAL A 351 41.62 2.10 -11.72
CA VAL A 351 40.35 2.61 -11.21
C VAL A 351 39.17 1.72 -11.65
N GLU A 352 39.17 1.24 -12.90
CA GLU A 352 38.22 0.23 -13.37
C GLU A 352 38.28 -1.06 -12.52
N GLY A 353 39.50 -1.54 -12.22
CA GLY A 353 39.75 -2.69 -11.36
C GLY A 353 39.26 -2.51 -9.92
N VAL A 354 39.34 -1.29 -9.37
CA VAL A 354 38.82 -0.95 -8.03
C VAL A 354 37.31 -1.20 -7.96
N ILE A 355 36.55 -0.81 -8.98
CA ILE A 355 35.10 -1.11 -9.05
C ILE A 355 34.84 -2.59 -9.34
N GLN A 356 35.56 -3.18 -10.31
CA GLN A 356 35.39 -4.58 -10.71
C GLN A 356 35.58 -5.55 -9.54
N LYS A 357 36.70 -5.40 -8.82
CA LYS A 357 37.07 -6.21 -7.63
C LYS A 357 36.46 -5.69 -6.34
N SER A 358 35.80 -4.54 -6.39
CA SER A 358 35.16 -3.93 -5.24
C SER A 358 36.14 -3.66 -4.08
N SER A 359 37.32 -3.09 -4.38
CA SER A 359 38.33 -2.76 -3.37
C SER A 359 37.89 -1.57 -2.49
N ASN A 360 37.73 -1.81 -1.20
CA ASN A 360 37.55 -0.78 -0.17
C ASN A 360 38.81 0.07 -0.03
N VAL A 361 39.99 -0.56 -0.07
CA VAL A 361 41.29 0.13 0.04
C VAL A 361 41.48 1.12 -1.11
N GLY A 362 41.27 0.68 -2.35
CA GLY A 362 41.38 1.54 -3.53
C GLY A 362 40.39 2.69 -3.50
N THR A 363 39.13 2.42 -3.15
CA THR A 363 38.09 3.47 -3.02
C THR A 363 38.46 4.48 -1.93
N THR A 364 38.96 4.01 -0.79
CA THR A 364 39.40 4.85 0.33
C THR A 364 40.56 5.73 -0.07
N LYS A 365 41.60 5.18 -0.72
CA LYS A 365 42.76 5.95 -1.19
C LYS A 365 42.35 7.10 -2.11
N LEU A 366 41.42 6.84 -3.03
CA LEU A 366 40.88 7.87 -3.93
C LEU A 366 40.02 8.89 -3.16
N ALA A 367 39.18 8.44 -2.23
CA ALA A 367 38.35 9.32 -1.41
C ALA A 367 39.17 10.30 -0.57
N MET A 368 40.29 9.85 -0.01
CA MET A 368 41.16 10.66 0.84
C MET A 368 41.99 11.69 0.06
N GLN A 369 41.97 11.65 -1.28
CA GLN A 369 42.56 12.69 -2.14
C GLN A 369 41.58 13.86 -2.42
N MET A 370 40.35 13.75 -1.93
CA MET A 370 39.27 14.72 -2.18
C MET A 370 38.83 15.39 -0.86
N PRO A 371 38.42 16.67 -0.89
CA PRO A 371 37.80 17.30 0.27
C PRO A 371 36.48 16.62 0.66
N ALA A 372 36.24 16.45 1.97
CA ALA A 372 34.99 15.88 2.49
C ALA A 372 33.73 16.61 1.99
N ARG A 373 33.85 17.92 1.74
CA ARG A 373 32.77 18.76 1.21
C ARG A 373 32.32 18.31 -0.19
N GLU A 374 33.24 18.09 -1.13
CA GLU A 374 32.92 17.67 -2.50
C GLU A 374 32.18 16.33 -2.50
N MET A 375 32.62 15.39 -1.64
CA MET A 375 32.00 14.08 -1.50
C MET A 375 30.58 14.17 -0.92
N TRP A 376 30.38 15.03 0.09
CA TRP A 376 29.06 15.27 0.67
C TRP A 376 28.11 15.96 -0.32
N GLU A 377 28.58 16.98 -1.05
CA GLU A 377 27.79 17.67 -2.08
C GLU A 377 27.35 16.69 -3.17
N THR A 378 28.25 15.81 -3.63
CA THR A 378 27.94 14.76 -4.62
C THR A 378 26.90 13.76 -4.10
N PHE A 379 27.07 13.26 -2.87
CA PHE A 379 26.10 12.32 -2.29
C PHE A 379 24.74 12.97 -2.05
N SER A 380 24.73 14.23 -1.60
CA SER A 380 23.49 15.00 -1.43
C SER A 380 22.80 15.23 -2.78
N ALA A 381 23.55 15.62 -3.82
CA ALA A 381 23.03 15.80 -5.18
C ALA A 381 22.48 14.49 -5.78
N ALA A 382 23.07 13.35 -5.44
CA ALA A 382 22.54 12.02 -5.76
C ALA A 382 21.24 11.64 -5.00
N GLY A 383 20.81 12.48 -4.04
CA GLY A 383 19.56 12.32 -3.28
C GLY A 383 19.71 11.65 -1.91
N PHE A 384 20.93 11.38 -1.45
CA PHE A 384 21.16 10.76 -0.15
C PHE A 384 20.94 11.74 1.01
N GLY A 385 20.25 11.28 2.06
CA GLY A 385 19.88 12.12 3.20
C GLY A 385 18.67 13.03 2.95
N GLN A 386 18.02 12.91 1.79
CA GLN A 386 16.84 13.69 1.42
C GLN A 386 15.63 12.76 1.25
N LYS A 387 14.45 13.22 1.71
CA LYS A 387 13.20 12.46 1.55
C LYS A 387 12.78 12.45 0.06
N PRO A 388 12.61 11.28 -0.58
CA PRO A 388 12.14 11.23 -1.96
C PRO A 388 10.70 11.74 -2.09
N GLN A 389 10.47 12.59 -3.09
CA GLN A 389 9.14 13.14 -3.42
C GLN A 389 8.43 12.24 -4.44
N ILE A 390 8.03 11.04 -4.01
CA ILE A 390 7.39 10.02 -4.87
C ILE A 390 5.85 10.04 -4.80
N GLY A 391 5.26 10.90 -3.96
CA GLY A 391 3.81 10.92 -3.73
C GLY A 391 3.28 9.69 -2.99
N PHE A 392 4.16 9.01 -2.24
CA PHE A 392 3.87 7.78 -1.50
C PHE A 392 4.11 7.99 0.01
N PRO A 393 3.22 7.51 0.90
CA PRO A 393 3.36 7.71 2.34
C PRO A 393 4.55 6.91 2.90
N GLY A 394 5.15 7.42 3.98
CA GLY A 394 6.20 6.69 4.71
C GLY A 394 7.59 6.66 4.06
N ALA A 395 7.83 7.40 2.97
CA ALA A 395 9.16 7.56 2.39
C ALA A 395 10.16 8.15 3.40
N VAL A 396 11.22 7.38 3.70
CA VAL A 396 12.31 7.79 4.58
C VAL A 396 13.35 8.60 3.83
N SER A 397 14.03 9.51 4.54
CA SER A 397 15.13 10.30 4.00
C SER A 397 16.48 9.57 3.99
N GLY A 398 16.60 8.47 4.75
CA GLY A 398 17.91 7.94 5.11
C GLY A 398 18.67 8.92 6.00
N ARG A 399 20.00 8.81 6.02
CA ARG A 399 20.87 9.68 6.81
C ARG A 399 22.19 9.95 6.08
N LEU A 400 22.49 11.22 5.85
CA LEU A 400 23.80 11.72 5.42
C LEU A 400 24.19 12.88 6.34
N ARG A 401 25.20 12.67 7.19
CA ARG A 401 25.64 13.71 8.16
C ARG A 401 26.32 14.86 7.41
N PRO A 402 26.20 16.12 7.88
CA PRO A 402 26.95 17.24 7.32
C PRO A 402 28.47 17.03 7.37
N TYR A 403 29.15 17.37 6.27
CA TYR A 403 30.59 17.15 6.09
C TYR A 403 31.47 17.79 7.18
N LYS A 404 31.05 18.92 7.76
CA LYS A 404 31.78 19.62 8.83
C LYS A 404 32.02 18.75 10.07
N THR A 405 31.22 17.70 10.25
CA THR A 405 31.33 16.78 11.38
C THR A 405 32.14 15.52 11.05
N TRP A 406 32.63 15.38 9.81
CA TRP A 406 33.31 14.18 9.37
C TRP A 406 34.76 14.16 9.84
N ARG A 407 35.12 13.10 10.55
CA ARG A 407 36.52 12.73 10.78
C ARG A 407 37.08 12.02 9.54
N PRO A 408 38.41 11.95 9.36
CA PRO A 408 39.02 11.24 8.22
C PRO A 408 38.52 9.79 8.05
N ILE A 409 38.36 9.07 9.17
CA ILE A 409 37.79 7.71 9.15
C ILE A 409 36.33 7.68 8.67
N GLU A 410 35.52 8.70 8.97
CA GLU A 410 34.12 8.75 8.54
C GLU A 410 34.01 9.05 7.04
N GLN A 411 34.88 9.91 6.50
CA GLN A 411 35.01 10.09 5.04
C GLN A 411 35.45 8.77 4.37
N ALA A 412 36.46 8.11 4.93
CA ALA A 412 36.93 6.82 4.46
C ALA A 412 35.80 5.78 4.44
N THR A 413 35.05 5.61 5.52
CA THR A 413 33.97 4.61 5.58
C THR A 413 32.81 4.93 4.65
N MET A 414 32.44 6.22 4.53
CA MET A 414 31.35 6.64 3.64
C MET A 414 31.71 6.43 2.17
N SER A 415 32.99 6.49 1.81
CA SER A 415 33.45 6.26 0.43
C SER A 415 33.06 4.91 -0.14
N TYR A 416 32.96 3.88 0.73
CA TYR A 416 32.50 2.54 0.37
C TYR A 416 31.19 2.16 1.07
N GLY A 417 30.42 3.16 1.53
CA GLY A 417 29.00 3.04 1.87
C GLY A 417 28.65 2.73 3.34
N TYR A 418 29.55 3.02 4.29
CA TYR A 418 29.30 2.88 5.74
C TYR A 418 29.32 4.24 6.45
N GLY A 419 28.43 4.44 7.42
CA GLY A 419 28.23 5.74 8.09
C GLY A 419 27.18 6.66 7.44
N LEU A 420 26.52 6.17 6.39
CA LEU A 420 25.29 6.75 5.82
C LEU A 420 24.22 5.66 5.70
N SER A 421 22.95 6.06 5.57
CA SER A 421 21.88 5.12 5.31
C SER A 421 20.94 5.60 4.19
N ALA A 422 20.42 4.65 3.42
CA ALA A 422 19.46 4.89 2.35
C ALA A 422 18.43 3.76 2.31
N SER A 423 17.27 4.01 1.71
CA SER A 423 16.32 2.96 1.35
C SER A 423 16.67 2.29 0.02
N LEU A 424 16.09 1.11 -0.24
CA LEU A 424 16.31 0.43 -1.52
C LEU A 424 15.81 1.27 -2.69
N PHE A 425 14.69 1.97 -2.48
CA PHE A 425 14.15 2.92 -3.44
C PHE A 425 15.13 4.08 -3.73
N GLN A 426 15.73 4.67 -2.69
CA GLN A 426 16.76 5.71 -2.89
C GLN A 426 17.97 5.18 -3.66
N MET A 427 18.38 3.93 -3.44
CA MET A 427 19.45 3.30 -4.21
C MET A 427 19.08 3.09 -5.68
N ALA A 428 17.86 2.63 -5.96
CA ALA A 428 17.38 2.51 -7.34
C ALA A 428 17.35 3.88 -8.03
N ARG A 429 16.78 4.89 -7.38
CA ARG A 429 16.70 6.26 -7.93
C ARG A 429 18.09 6.87 -8.13
N SER A 430 19.02 6.70 -7.21
CA SER A 430 20.34 7.33 -7.33
C SER A 430 21.13 6.80 -8.52
N TYR A 431 20.88 5.56 -8.96
CA TYR A 431 21.49 4.99 -10.16
C TYR A 431 20.98 5.60 -11.47
N THR A 432 19.91 6.42 -11.43
CA THR A 432 19.50 7.23 -12.58
C THR A 432 20.60 8.17 -13.04
N VAL A 433 21.47 8.64 -12.13
CA VAL A 433 22.61 9.48 -12.49
C VAL A 433 23.50 8.84 -13.56
N PHE A 434 23.73 7.53 -13.46
CA PHE A 434 24.57 6.83 -14.42
C PHE A 434 23.77 6.43 -15.65
N ALA A 435 22.49 6.12 -15.48
CA ALA A 435 21.60 5.70 -16.57
C ALA A 435 21.17 6.86 -17.49
N HIS A 436 21.10 8.08 -16.95
CA HIS A 436 20.60 9.28 -17.59
C HIS A 436 21.72 10.34 -17.75
N ASN A 437 22.85 9.93 -18.31
CA ASN A 437 23.97 10.80 -18.73
C ASN A 437 24.44 11.81 -17.66
N GLY A 438 24.54 11.36 -16.41
CA GLY A 438 25.03 12.17 -15.30
C GLY A 438 23.95 12.95 -14.54
N GLN A 439 22.67 12.76 -14.86
CA GLN A 439 21.57 13.48 -14.22
C GLN A 439 20.71 12.58 -13.34
N ILE A 440 20.37 13.06 -12.14
CA ILE A 440 19.38 12.43 -11.28
C ILE A 440 18.00 12.90 -11.71
N ILE A 441 17.10 11.96 -12.00
CA ILE A 441 15.71 12.26 -12.33
C ILE A 441 14.79 12.04 -11.11
N PRO A 442 13.68 12.80 -10.98
CA PRO A 442 12.61 12.46 -10.04
C PRO A 442 12.00 11.11 -10.42
N ALA A 443 11.42 10.44 -9.42
CA ALA A 443 10.72 9.17 -9.62
C ALA A 443 9.25 9.30 -9.25
N THR A 444 8.38 8.64 -10.00
CA THR A 444 6.91 8.78 -9.89
C THR A 444 6.22 7.42 -9.86
N MET A 445 5.16 7.31 -9.05
CA MET A 445 4.23 6.17 -9.04
C MET A 445 3.07 6.35 -10.02
N LEU A 446 2.93 7.54 -10.59
CA LEU A 446 1.88 7.88 -11.55
C LEU A 446 2.46 7.84 -12.95
N LYS A 447 1.67 7.30 -13.89
CA LYS A 447 2.05 7.30 -15.31
C LYS A 447 2.15 8.75 -15.79
N SER A 448 3.27 9.10 -16.42
CA SER A 448 3.50 10.45 -16.95
C SER A 448 3.94 10.41 -18.40
N THR A 449 3.39 11.32 -19.20
CA THR A 449 3.84 11.58 -20.58
C THR A 449 4.75 12.79 -20.67
N GLU A 450 4.93 13.52 -19.56
CA GLU A 450 5.77 14.72 -19.53
C GLU A 450 7.26 14.35 -19.53
N PRO A 451 8.09 15.05 -20.32
CA PRO A 451 9.54 14.86 -20.26
C PRO A 451 10.05 15.14 -18.85
N VAL A 452 10.86 14.21 -18.34
CA VAL A 452 11.44 14.36 -17.02
C VAL A 452 12.63 15.32 -17.05
N VAL A 453 12.66 16.26 -16.11
CA VAL A 453 13.79 17.19 -15.94
C VAL A 453 14.74 16.62 -14.89
N GLY A 454 15.96 16.29 -15.34
CA GLY A 454 17.03 15.80 -14.48
C GLY A 454 17.86 16.94 -13.87
N VAL A 455 18.45 16.68 -12.71
CA VAL A 455 19.45 17.56 -12.08
C VAL A 455 20.84 17.00 -12.37
N PRO A 456 21.75 17.75 -13.00
CA PRO A 456 23.09 17.27 -13.30
C PRO A 456 23.92 17.06 -12.03
N VAL A 457 24.62 15.94 -11.96
CA VAL A 457 25.55 15.57 -10.88
C VAL A 457 26.94 15.22 -11.45
N PHE A 458 26.96 14.54 -12.59
CA PHE A 458 28.19 14.21 -13.32
C PHE A 458 28.07 14.66 -14.77
N SER A 459 29.21 14.80 -15.46
CA SER A 459 29.24 14.90 -16.90
C SER A 459 28.78 13.58 -17.56
N PRO A 460 28.25 13.62 -18.79
CA PRO A 460 27.94 12.40 -19.56
C PRO A 460 29.15 11.47 -19.69
N GLN A 461 30.36 12.02 -19.86
CA GLN A 461 31.61 11.26 -19.99
C GLN A 461 31.93 10.47 -18.71
N THR A 462 31.78 11.09 -17.54
CA THR A 462 31.93 10.41 -16.25
C THR A 462 30.87 9.34 -16.06
N ALA A 463 29.61 9.63 -16.40
CA ALA A 463 28.52 8.65 -16.30
C ALA A 463 28.78 7.41 -17.17
N ASP A 464 29.22 7.61 -18.41
CA ASP A 464 29.57 6.54 -19.36
C ASP A 464 30.73 5.69 -18.85
N ALA A 465 31.79 6.33 -18.32
CA ALA A 465 32.93 5.63 -17.73
C ALA A 465 32.50 4.76 -16.54
N VAL A 466 31.62 5.27 -15.66
CA VAL A 466 31.09 4.51 -14.54
C VAL A 466 30.16 3.38 -15.00
N ARG A 467 29.33 3.57 -16.04
CA ARG A 467 28.51 2.48 -16.62
C ARG A 467 29.39 1.32 -17.12
N LYS A 468 30.50 1.62 -17.80
CA LYS A 468 31.48 0.61 -18.22
C LYS A 468 32.10 -0.13 -17.02
N MET A 469 32.47 0.57 -15.96
CA MET A 469 32.97 -0.06 -14.73
C MET A 469 31.92 -0.95 -14.05
N LEU A 470 30.65 -0.53 -14.06
CA LEU A 470 29.53 -1.33 -13.56
C LEU A 470 29.30 -2.58 -14.41
N GLN A 471 29.47 -2.50 -15.74
CA GLN A 471 29.46 -3.65 -16.64
C GLN A 471 30.57 -4.64 -16.25
N MET A 472 31.80 -4.16 -16.03
CA MET A 472 32.91 -5.00 -15.60
C MET A 472 32.66 -5.66 -14.25
N ALA A 473 32.02 -4.96 -13.30
CA ALA A 473 31.68 -5.50 -12.00
C ALA A 473 30.62 -6.63 -12.05
N ALA A 474 29.71 -6.58 -13.03
CA ALA A 474 28.72 -7.62 -13.29
C ALA A 474 29.21 -8.72 -14.25
N GLY A 475 30.28 -8.46 -15.01
CA GLY A 475 30.86 -9.39 -15.97
C GLY A 475 31.87 -10.39 -15.37
N PRO A 476 32.50 -11.23 -16.23
CA PRO A 476 33.50 -12.20 -15.81
C PRO A 476 34.64 -11.56 -15.00
N GLY A 477 35.02 -12.19 -13.89
CA GLY A 477 36.03 -11.66 -12.97
C GLY A 477 35.53 -10.54 -12.05
N GLY A 478 34.30 -10.06 -12.22
CA GLY A 478 33.62 -9.13 -11.32
C GLY A 478 32.93 -9.81 -10.13
N THR A 479 32.44 -9.00 -9.20
CA THR A 479 31.75 -9.43 -7.97
C THR A 479 30.27 -9.79 -8.16
N GLY A 480 29.69 -9.51 -9.34
CA GLY A 480 28.26 -9.60 -9.62
C GLY A 480 27.86 -10.57 -10.73
N GLN A 481 28.68 -11.57 -11.06
CA GLN A 481 28.51 -12.42 -12.25
C GLN A 481 27.13 -13.05 -12.43
N LYS A 482 26.43 -13.41 -11.34
CA LYS A 482 25.07 -13.97 -11.42
C LYS A 482 23.99 -12.96 -11.84
N ALA A 483 24.35 -11.69 -12.01
CA ALA A 483 23.45 -10.65 -12.53
C ALA A 483 23.33 -10.68 -14.05
N GLN A 484 24.24 -11.38 -14.74
CA GLN A 484 24.20 -11.52 -16.20
C GLN A 484 22.89 -12.17 -16.64
N THR A 485 22.29 -11.63 -17.70
CA THR A 485 21.00 -12.04 -18.21
C THR A 485 21.11 -12.41 -19.69
N VAL A 486 20.28 -13.34 -20.14
CA VAL A 486 20.36 -13.81 -21.53
C VAL A 486 19.77 -12.76 -22.48
N GLY A 487 20.60 -12.31 -23.42
CA GLY A 487 20.21 -11.37 -24.48
C GLY A 487 20.44 -9.90 -24.16
N TYR A 488 20.74 -9.53 -22.91
CA TYR A 488 20.99 -8.13 -22.56
C TYR A 488 22.30 -7.92 -21.82
N SER A 489 23.00 -6.84 -22.17
CA SER A 489 24.13 -6.35 -21.41
C SER A 489 23.66 -5.77 -20.08
N VAL A 490 24.39 -6.05 -19.01
CA VAL A 490 24.05 -5.58 -17.67
C VAL A 490 25.26 -4.94 -17.02
N GLY A 491 25.01 -3.92 -16.22
CA GLY A 491 25.99 -3.35 -15.31
C GLY A 491 25.37 -3.11 -13.95
N GLY A 492 26.11 -3.40 -12.89
CA GLY A 492 25.59 -3.23 -11.55
C GLY A 492 26.61 -3.53 -10.47
N LYS A 493 26.20 -3.31 -9.23
CA LYS A 493 27.05 -3.52 -8.07
C LYS A 493 26.31 -4.28 -6.99
N SER A 494 26.98 -5.31 -6.47
CA SER A 494 26.59 -6.00 -5.25
C SER A 494 27.01 -5.21 -4.01
N GLY A 495 26.18 -5.27 -2.99
CA GLY A 495 26.48 -4.88 -1.62
C GLY A 495 26.11 -5.97 -0.61
N THR A 496 26.89 -6.05 0.45
CA THR A 496 26.63 -6.90 1.61
C THR A 496 27.04 -6.14 2.85
N ALA A 497 26.11 -5.90 3.77
CA ALA A 497 26.41 -5.29 5.07
C ALA A 497 25.93 -6.18 6.21
N ARG A 498 26.70 -6.15 7.30
CA ARG A 498 26.24 -6.65 8.58
C ARG A 498 25.09 -5.76 9.05
N LYS A 499 24.02 -6.39 9.52
CA LYS A 499 22.85 -5.67 10.00
C LYS A 499 23.19 -4.98 11.32
N GLN A 500 22.96 -3.67 11.39
CA GLN A 500 23.02 -2.93 12.65
C GLN A 500 21.77 -3.24 13.48
N VAL A 501 21.97 -3.68 14.72
CA VAL A 501 20.91 -3.95 15.69
C VAL A 501 21.19 -3.09 16.92
N GLY A 502 20.37 -2.06 17.13
CA GLY A 502 20.65 -1.04 18.15
C GLY A 502 21.92 -0.25 17.81
N LYS A 503 22.88 -0.19 18.74
CA LYS A 503 24.15 0.54 18.55
C LYS A 503 25.27 -0.32 17.93
N SER A 504 25.07 -1.62 17.78
CA SER A 504 26.13 -2.57 17.39
C SER A 504 25.78 -3.34 16.12
N TYR A 505 26.79 -3.83 15.41
CA TYR A 505 26.60 -4.77 14.32
C TYR A 505 26.31 -6.17 14.86
N SER A 506 25.25 -6.81 14.35
CA SER A 506 24.92 -8.19 14.71
C SER A 506 25.95 -9.16 14.13
N SER A 507 26.35 -10.16 14.91
CA SER A 507 26.97 -11.36 14.36
C SER A 507 25.94 -12.16 13.57
N GLY A 508 26.34 -12.75 12.45
CA GLY A 508 25.50 -13.68 11.67
C GLY A 508 24.35 -13.08 10.85
N LYS A 509 23.98 -11.81 11.04
CA LYS A 509 22.88 -11.17 10.30
C LYS A 509 23.40 -10.23 9.22
N TYR A 510 23.01 -10.51 7.98
CA TYR A 510 23.46 -9.77 6.81
C TYR A 510 22.28 -9.24 6.01
N ARG A 511 22.49 -8.14 5.31
CA ARG A 511 21.66 -7.69 4.20
C ARG A 511 22.45 -7.87 2.92
N ALA A 512 21.82 -8.48 1.93
CA ALA A 512 22.41 -8.77 0.63
C ALA A 512 21.60 -8.00 -0.42
N TRP A 513 22.25 -7.16 -1.22
CA TRP A 513 21.54 -6.42 -2.26
C TRP A 513 22.38 -6.27 -3.53
N PHE A 514 21.69 -6.00 -4.63
CA PHE A 514 22.28 -5.73 -5.93
C PHE A 514 21.50 -4.59 -6.59
N THR A 515 22.21 -3.60 -7.12
CA THR A 515 21.61 -2.49 -7.87
C THR A 515 22.32 -2.37 -9.21
N GLY A 516 21.57 -2.37 -10.30
CA GLY A 516 22.11 -2.32 -11.64
C GLY A 516 21.11 -1.80 -12.66
N MET A 517 21.56 -1.75 -13.91
CA MET A 517 20.79 -1.25 -15.04
C MET A 517 21.04 -2.10 -16.28
N ALA A 518 20.08 -2.07 -17.20
CA ALA A 518 20.13 -2.78 -18.46
C ALA A 518 19.24 -2.12 -19.53
N PRO A 519 19.57 -2.26 -20.82
CA PRO A 519 20.90 -2.60 -21.35
C PRO A 519 21.98 -1.58 -20.92
N ILE A 520 23.25 -1.94 -20.83
CA ILE A 520 24.24 -1.03 -20.20
C ILE A 520 24.64 0.18 -21.07
N ASP A 521 24.63 0.02 -22.39
CA ASP A 521 24.99 1.08 -23.34
C ASP A 521 23.88 2.13 -23.45
N LYS A 522 22.63 1.67 -23.47
CA LYS A 522 21.41 2.51 -23.47
C LYS A 522 20.44 2.02 -22.40
N PRO A 523 20.65 2.38 -21.13
CA PRO A 523 19.81 1.93 -20.01
C PRO A 523 18.34 2.25 -20.21
N ARG A 524 17.51 1.21 -20.12
CA ARG A 524 16.05 1.34 -20.15
C ARG A 524 15.42 1.12 -18.79
N ILE A 525 16.01 0.24 -17.99
CA ILE A 525 15.54 -0.03 -16.63
C ILE A 525 16.69 -0.01 -15.63
N ILE A 526 16.36 0.35 -14.41
CA ILE A 526 17.20 0.17 -13.23
C ILE A 526 16.47 -0.79 -12.29
N VAL A 527 17.18 -1.82 -11.83
CA VAL A 527 16.62 -2.80 -10.90
C VAL A 527 17.48 -2.85 -9.64
N ALA A 528 16.83 -2.71 -8.50
CA ALA A 528 17.43 -2.86 -7.19
C ALA A 528 16.73 -4.00 -6.44
N VAL A 529 17.51 -4.98 -5.97
CA VAL A 529 17.02 -6.14 -5.22
C VAL A 529 17.70 -6.19 -3.87
N MET A 530 16.95 -6.46 -2.81
CA MET A 530 17.46 -6.69 -1.46
C MET A 530 16.83 -7.94 -0.85
N VAL A 531 17.66 -8.72 -0.16
CA VAL A 531 17.28 -9.87 0.66
C VAL A 531 17.83 -9.67 2.06
N ASP A 532 16.95 -9.65 3.06
CA ASP A 532 17.24 -9.35 4.47
C ASP A 532 17.40 -10.65 5.27
N GLU A 533 18.54 -10.78 5.95
CA GLU A 533 18.90 -11.92 6.80
C GLU A 533 18.80 -13.30 6.11
N PRO A 534 19.44 -13.53 4.93
CA PRO A 534 19.54 -14.88 4.36
C PRO A 534 20.31 -15.79 5.34
N SER A 535 19.74 -16.96 5.65
CA SER A 535 20.24 -17.84 6.71
C SER A 535 20.75 -19.21 6.21
N ASN A 536 20.60 -19.51 4.92
CA ASN A 536 20.99 -20.79 4.33
C ASN A 536 22.49 -20.87 3.92
N GLY A 537 23.40 -20.35 4.75
CA GLY A 537 24.86 -20.42 4.53
C GLY A 537 25.45 -19.50 3.44
N VAL A 538 24.64 -18.98 2.51
CA VAL A 538 25.06 -18.04 1.46
C VAL A 538 24.43 -16.66 1.70
N TYR A 539 25.24 -15.61 1.83
CA TYR A 539 24.78 -14.27 2.22
C TYR A 539 25.33 -13.11 1.36
N TYR A 540 26.17 -13.38 0.36
CA TYR A 540 26.72 -12.34 -0.50
C TYR A 540 25.68 -11.81 -1.51
N GLY A 541 25.62 -10.49 -1.73
CA GLY A 541 24.67 -9.85 -2.65
C GLY A 541 24.74 -10.39 -4.08
N GLY A 542 25.95 -10.62 -4.58
CA GLY A 542 26.20 -11.22 -5.90
C GLY A 542 25.77 -12.68 -6.02
N ALA A 543 25.52 -13.37 -4.90
CA ALA A 543 25.04 -14.74 -4.88
C ALA A 543 23.53 -14.84 -4.59
N VAL A 544 23.00 -13.95 -3.76
CA VAL A 544 21.62 -13.99 -3.25
C VAL A 544 20.69 -13.03 -4.00
N ALA A 545 21.09 -11.78 -4.24
CA ALA A 545 20.24 -10.76 -4.85
C ALA A 545 20.41 -10.66 -6.38
N ALA A 546 21.63 -10.91 -6.88
CA ALA A 546 21.93 -10.85 -8.31
C ALA A 546 21.13 -11.83 -9.20
N PRO A 547 20.81 -13.08 -8.80
CA PRO A 547 19.97 -13.95 -9.60
C PRO A 547 18.57 -13.39 -9.85
N VAL A 548 17.94 -12.84 -8.81
CA VAL A 548 16.62 -12.18 -8.93
C VAL A 548 16.72 -10.97 -9.85
N PHE A 549 17.79 -10.17 -9.76
CA PHE A 549 18.05 -9.08 -10.69
C PHE A 549 18.08 -9.57 -12.14
N SER A 550 18.84 -10.64 -12.43
CA SER A 550 18.98 -11.19 -13.78
C SER A 550 17.64 -11.59 -14.40
N GLU A 551 16.83 -12.32 -13.63
CA GLU A 551 15.52 -12.78 -14.08
C GLU A 551 14.53 -11.63 -14.27
N VAL A 552 14.48 -10.69 -13.32
CA VAL A 552 13.59 -9.52 -13.39
C VAL A 552 13.96 -8.64 -14.58
N VAL A 553 15.24 -8.39 -14.82
CA VAL A 553 15.71 -7.63 -15.99
C VAL A 553 15.28 -8.32 -17.28
N GLN A 554 15.50 -9.64 -17.38
CA GLN A 554 15.18 -10.40 -18.59
C GLN A 554 13.71 -10.26 -18.97
N GLN A 555 12.82 -10.50 -18.01
CA GLN A 555 11.38 -10.49 -18.26
C GLN A 555 10.87 -9.07 -18.47
N THR A 556 11.34 -8.11 -17.68
CA THR A 556 10.92 -6.70 -17.83
C THR A 556 11.25 -6.19 -19.23
N LEU A 557 12.49 -6.37 -19.70
CA LEU A 557 12.89 -5.90 -21.03
C LEU A 557 12.14 -6.61 -22.15
N ARG A 558 11.88 -7.91 -22.02
CA ARG A 558 11.04 -8.66 -22.96
C ARG A 558 9.60 -8.14 -23.00
N MET A 559 8.99 -7.87 -21.84
CA MET A 559 7.64 -7.33 -21.74
C MET A 559 7.55 -5.91 -22.31
N MET A 560 8.62 -5.11 -22.17
CA MET A 560 8.73 -3.78 -22.79
C MET A 560 9.02 -3.83 -24.30
N GLY A 561 9.23 -5.01 -24.88
CA GLY A 561 9.61 -5.16 -26.29
C GLY A 561 10.99 -4.56 -26.62
N ALA A 562 11.88 -4.43 -25.62
CA ALA A 562 13.24 -3.96 -25.85
C ALA A 562 14.02 -4.99 -26.66
N GLN A 563 14.78 -4.53 -27.67
CA GLN A 563 15.59 -5.44 -28.48
C GLN A 563 16.83 -5.90 -27.69
N PRO A 564 17.16 -7.20 -27.71
CA PRO A 564 18.43 -7.73 -27.20
C PRO A 564 19.63 -6.99 -27.81
N ASP A 565 20.59 -6.57 -26.99
CA ASP A 565 21.85 -5.93 -27.43
C ASP A 565 23.05 -6.89 -27.34
N MET A 566 22.82 -8.12 -26.84
CA MET A 566 23.79 -9.20 -26.87
C MET A 566 23.32 -10.34 -27.75
N ALA A 567 24.25 -10.96 -28.48
CA ALA A 567 23.95 -12.14 -29.27
C ALA A 567 23.47 -13.29 -28.37
N VAL A 568 22.25 -13.76 -28.59
CA VAL A 568 21.72 -14.96 -27.94
C VAL A 568 22.30 -16.17 -28.66
N LYS A 569 23.29 -16.84 -28.07
CA LYS A 569 23.74 -18.15 -28.58
C LYS A 569 22.62 -19.17 -28.34
N PRO A 570 22.06 -19.83 -29.36
CA PRO A 570 21.10 -20.91 -29.16
C PRO A 570 21.80 -22.05 -28.41
N GLN A 571 21.33 -22.38 -27.20
CA GLN A 571 21.68 -23.65 -26.56
C GLN A 571 20.75 -24.73 -27.12
N ILE A 572 20.98 -25.14 -28.37
CA ILE A 572 20.41 -26.39 -28.88
C ILE A 572 21.28 -27.50 -28.30
N VAL A 573 20.83 -28.13 -27.22
CA VAL A 573 21.37 -29.42 -26.79
C VAL A 573 20.66 -30.47 -27.63
N ALA A 574 21.19 -30.76 -28.81
CA ALA A 574 20.81 -31.97 -29.51
C ALA A 574 21.48 -33.12 -28.76
N GLU A 575 20.71 -33.89 -27.99
CA GLU A 575 21.14 -35.24 -27.62
C GLU A 575 21.26 -36.03 -28.91
N VAL A 576 22.50 -36.26 -29.35
CA VAL A 576 22.78 -37.22 -30.41
C VAL A 576 22.52 -38.59 -29.79
N VAL A 577 21.33 -39.13 -30.02
CA VAL A 577 21.05 -40.54 -29.76
C VAL A 577 21.88 -41.32 -30.77
N GLU A 578 22.98 -41.93 -30.33
CA GLU A 578 23.65 -42.95 -31.12
C GLU A 578 22.67 -44.12 -31.29
N GLU A 579 22.16 -44.31 -32.51
CA GLU A 579 21.48 -45.54 -32.88
C GLU A 579 22.48 -46.70 -32.75
N SER A 580 22.20 -47.63 -31.84
CA SER A 580 22.92 -48.88 -31.71
C SER A 580 22.72 -49.72 -32.96
N LEU A 581 23.80 -49.92 -33.72
CA LEU A 581 23.89 -50.88 -34.84
C LEU A 581 23.73 -52.33 -34.38
#